data_AF-R7XF98-F1
#
_entry.id   AF-R7XF98-F1
#
_cell.length_a   1.000
_cell.length_b   1.000
_cell.length_c   1.000
_cell.angle_alpha   90.00
_cell.angle_beta   90.00
_cell.angle_gamma   90.00
#
_symmetry.space_group_name_H-M   'P 1'
#
loop_
_entity.id
_entity.type
_entity.pdbx_description
1 polymer ?
#
loop_
_entity_poly.entity_id
_entity_poly.type
_entity_poly.pdbx_seq_one_letter_code
_entity_poly.pdbx_strand_id
1 'polypeptide(L)'
;MPSAAASCRLQYSESLYSLVRAGLAVGLLSRLYAQGINDVALRAVPLGSPSFKRRVALMMRKEPAPRMPAAAGCFRFLSGAIRC
;
A
#
# COMPACT_ATOMS: atom_id res chain seq x y z
N MET A 1 30.80 10.54 13.40
CA MET A 1 29.62 11.08 12.72
C MET A 1 28.84 9.89 12.18
N PRO A 2 27.63 9.55 12.68
CA PRO A 2 26.88 8.45 12.09
C PRO A 2 26.49 8.88 10.67
N SER A 3 26.96 8.13 9.67
CA SER A 3 26.61 8.33 8.27
C SER A 3 25.09 8.22 8.14
N ALA A 4 24.44 9.19 7.50
CA ALA A 4 23.02 9.14 7.24
C ALA A 4 22.70 7.80 6.56
N ALA A 5 21.89 6.96 7.21
CA ALA A 5 21.51 5.66 6.68
C ALA A 5 20.97 5.85 5.25
N ALA A 6 21.60 5.21 4.27
CA ALA A 6 21.21 5.33 2.88
C ALA A 6 19.74 4.90 2.72
N SER A 7 18.88 5.82 2.30
CA SER A 7 17.47 5.51 2.07
C SER A 7 17.33 4.69 0.78
N CYS A 8 16.97 3.41 0.91
CA CYS A 8 16.70 2.54 -0.22
C CYS A 8 15.21 2.57 -0.58
N ARG A 9 14.87 2.81 -1.85
CA ARG A 9 13.50 2.71 -2.35
C ARG A 9 13.29 1.33 -2.97
N LEU A 10 12.35 0.58 -2.41
CA LEU A 10 11.94 -0.72 -2.93
C LEU A 10 10.62 -0.57 -3.69
N GLN A 11 10.49 -1.31 -4.80
CA GLN A 11 9.27 -1.30 -5.61
C GLN A 11 8.19 -2.22 -5.06
N TYR A 12 8.59 -3.29 -4.38
CA TYR A 12 7.71 -4.35 -3.88
C TYR A 12 7.76 -4.43 -2.35
N SER A 13 6.60 -4.61 -1.74
CA SER A 13 6.45 -4.77 -0.28
C SER A 13 7.16 -6.02 0.24
N GLU A 14 7.20 -7.08 -0.56
CA GLU A 14 7.74 -8.39 -0.26
C GLU A 14 9.26 -8.31 -0.03
N SER A 15 9.96 -7.56 -0.88
CA SER A 15 11.39 -7.27 -0.69
C SER A 15 11.64 -6.49 0.59
N LEU A 16 10.77 -5.51 0.90
CA LEU A 16 10.87 -4.77 2.15
C LEU A 16 10.66 -5.68 3.35
N TYR A 17 9.64 -6.54 3.32
CA TYR A 17 9.37 -7.50 4.38
C TYR A 17 10.55 -8.43 4.63
N SER A 18 11.17 -8.99 3.58
CA SER A 18 12.33 -9.86 3.74
C SER A 18 13.50 -9.16 4.45
N LEU A 19 13.78 -7.90 4.12
CA LEU A 19 14.84 -7.13 4.77
C LEU A 19 14.53 -6.80 6.23
N VAL A 20 13.29 -6.41 6.52
CA VAL A 20 12.86 -6.10 7.90
C VAL A 20 12.87 -7.37 8.75
N ARG A 21 12.38 -8.50 8.23
CA ARG A 21 12.40 -9.81 8.92
C ARG A 21 13.82 -10.28 9.22
N ALA A 22 14.76 -10.03 8.31
CA ALA A 22 16.17 -10.35 8.50
C ALA A 22 16.90 -9.38 9.46
N GLY A 23 16.21 -8.36 9.99
CA GLY A 23 16.82 -7.36 10.88
C GLY A 23 17.76 -6.38 10.17
N LEU A 24 17.72 -6.32 8.84
CA LEU A 24 18.64 -5.53 8.02
C LEU A 24 18.14 -4.09 7.78
N ALA A 25 16.85 -3.83 8.00
CA ALA A 25 16.25 -2.53 7.75
C ALA A 25 15.01 -2.26 8.62
N VAL A 26 14.62 -0.99 8.70
CA VAL A 26 13.29 -0.56 9.13
C VAL A 26 12.50 -0.13 7.89
N GLY A 27 11.26 -0.60 7.77
CA GLY A 27 10.41 -0.32 6.63
C GLY A 27 9.40 0.80 6.84
N LEU A 28 9.23 1.63 5.82
CA LEU A 28 8.17 2.62 5.73
C LEU A 28 7.19 2.22 4.63
N LEU A 29 5.94 1.95 5.01
CA LEU A 29 4.87 1.58 4.07
C LEU A 29 3.54 2.25 4.44
N SER A 30 2.65 2.36 3.46
CA SER A 30 1.27 2.78 3.72
C SER A 30 0.56 1.75 4.59
N ARG A 31 -0.30 2.20 5.51
CA ARG A 31 -1.11 1.34 6.38
C ARG A 31 -1.90 0.28 5.60
N LEU A 32 -2.34 0.59 4.38
CA LEU A 32 -3.03 -0.36 3.50
C LEU A 32 -2.20 -1.62 3.24
N TYR A 33 -0.88 -1.50 3.08
CA TYR A 33 0.01 -2.65 2.88
C TYR A 33 0.38 -3.38 4.18
N ALA A 34 0.08 -2.77 5.33
CA ALA A 34 0.33 -3.35 6.64
C ALA A 34 -0.85 -4.22 7.14
N GLN A 35 -2.04 -4.08 6.57
CA GLN A 35 -3.27 -4.74 7.01
C GLN A 35 -3.27 -6.28 6.85
N GLY A 36 -2.27 -6.83 6.17
CA GLY A 36 -2.08 -8.28 6.00
C GLY A 36 -0.82 -8.83 6.68
N ILE A 37 -0.12 -8.04 7.49
CA ILE A 37 1.05 -8.54 8.24
C ILE A 37 0.55 -9.47 9.34
N ASN A 38 0.60 -10.78 9.07
CA ASN A 38 0.37 -11.82 10.06
C ASN A 38 1.68 -12.57 10.32
N ASP A 39 2.73 -11.82 10.66
CA ASP A 39 4.04 -12.37 11.01
C ASP A 39 4.37 -11.98 12.45
N VAL A 40 4.53 -12.98 13.31
CA VAL A 40 4.81 -12.81 14.75
C VAL A 40 6.14 -12.08 15.01
N ALA A 41 7.08 -12.14 14.07
CA ALA A 41 8.37 -11.49 14.18
C ALA A 41 8.34 -10.01 13.75
N LEU A 42 7.22 -9.51 13.22
CA LEU A 42 7.08 -8.15 12.73
C LEU A 42 6.06 -7.35 13.52
N ARG A 43 6.38 -6.08 13.78
CA ARG A 43 5.45 -5.14 14.39
C ARG A 43 5.28 -3.89 13.53
N ALA A 44 4.05 -3.62 13.12
CA ALA A 44 3.70 -2.35 12.48
C ALA A 44 3.42 -1.28 13.55
N VAL A 45 4.08 -0.14 13.44
CA VAL A 45 3.89 1.00 14.36
C VAL A 45 3.47 2.23 13.54
N PRO A 46 2.44 2.99 13.96
CA PRO A 46 2.06 4.21 13.27
C PRO A 46 3.16 5.28 13.39
N LEU A 47 3.40 6.01 12.30
CA LEU A 47 4.24 7.21 12.34
C LEU A 47 3.52 8.31 13.11
N GLY A 48 4.19 8.90 14.10
CA GLY A 48 3.64 10.01 14.89
C GLY A 48 3.54 11.31 14.07
N SER A 49 4.67 11.82 13.58
CA SER A 49 4.73 13.01 12.73
C SER A 49 6.01 13.00 11.88
N PRO A 50 5.98 13.49 10.63
CA PRO A 50 4.82 14.03 9.90
C PRO A 50 3.85 12.93 9.41
N SER A 51 2.56 13.26 9.32
CA SER A 51 1.55 12.34 8.78
C SER A 51 1.47 12.45 7.25
N PHE A 52 1.67 11.34 6.55
CA PHE A 52 1.47 11.27 5.10
C PHE A 52 0.15 10.58 4.77
N LYS A 53 -0.70 11.25 3.98
CA LYS A 53 -1.95 10.66 3.48
C LYS A 53 -1.78 10.28 2.01
N ARG A 54 -2.06 9.01 1.70
CA ARG A 54 -2.13 8.51 0.32
C ARG A 54 -3.57 8.19 -0.01
N ARG A 55 -4.10 8.77 -1.09
CA ARG A 55 -5.44 8.46 -1.61
C ARG A 55 -5.31 7.37 -2.68
N VAL A 56 -6.21 6.40 -2.62
CA VAL A 56 -6.42 5.41 -3.69
C VAL A 56 -7.73 5.76 -4.36
N ALA A 57 -7.74 5.83 -5.69
CA ALA A 57 -8.90 6.21 -6.47
C ALA A 57 -9.32 5.07 -7.41
N LEU A 58 -10.61 4.80 -7.44
CA LEU A 58 -11.21 3.95 -8.46
C LEU A 58 -11.50 4.81 -9.70
N MET A 59 -10.94 4.45 -10.85
CA MET A 59 -11.07 5.22 -12.08
C MET A 59 -11.61 4.35 -13.21
N MET A 60 -12.49 4.92 -14.03
CA MET A 60 -13.02 4.31 -15.24
C MET A 60 -12.95 5.31 -16.38
N ARG A 61 -12.62 4.84 -17.59
CA ARG A 61 -12.65 5.69 -18.78
C ARG A 61 -14.08 6.16 -19.04
N LYS A 62 -14.21 7.43 -19.46
CA LYS A 62 -15.51 8.06 -19.76
C LYS A 62 -16.20 7.48 -21.01
N GLU A 63 -15.42 6.93 -21.94
CA GLU A 63 -15.92 6.28 -23.17
C GLU A 63 -16.64 4.97 -22.88
N PRO A 64 -17.58 4.55 -23.74
CA PRO A 64 -18.86 4.12 -23.24
C PRO A 64 -18.69 2.73 -22.60
N ALA A 65 -19.04 2.67 -21.32
CA ALA A 65 -19.23 1.44 -20.53
C ALA A 65 -19.91 0.25 -21.24
N PRO A 66 -20.79 0.42 -22.28
CA PRO A 66 -21.35 -0.68 -23.07
C PRO A 66 -20.33 -1.58 -23.76
N ARG A 67 -19.10 -1.12 -24.05
CA ARG A 67 -18.08 -1.99 -24.67
C ARG A 67 -17.43 -2.98 -23.69
N MET A 68 -17.57 -2.76 -22.39
CA MET A 68 -16.92 -3.59 -21.35
C MET A 68 -17.87 -3.84 -20.17
N PRO A 69 -18.94 -4.62 -20.37
CA PRO A 69 -19.96 -4.86 -19.35
C PRO A 69 -19.38 -5.46 -18.06
N ALA A 70 -18.37 -6.33 -18.16
CA ALA A 70 -17.68 -6.88 -17.00
C ALA A 70 -16.95 -5.80 -16.18
N ALA A 71 -16.21 -4.89 -16.84
CA ALA A 71 -15.52 -3.80 -16.16
C ALA A 71 -16.52 -2.82 -15.51
N ALA A 72 -17.64 -2.52 -16.18
CA ALA A 72 -18.73 -1.71 -15.63
C ALA A 72 -19.38 -2.37 -14.40
N GLY A 73 -19.59 -3.69 -14.44
CA GLY A 73 -20.05 -4.48 -13.30
C GLY A 73 -19.09 -4.39 -12.11
N CYS A 74 -17.80 -4.64 -12.34
CA CYS A 74 -16.76 -4.54 -11.32
C CYS A 74 -16.66 -3.13 -10.72
N PHE A 75 -16.71 -2.09 -11.56
CA PHE A 75 -16.66 -0.70 -11.08
C PHE A 75 -17.84 -0.38 -10.18
N ARG A 76 -19.07 -0.76 -10.57
CA ARG A 76 -20.26 -0.59 -9.72
C ARG A 76 -20.11 -1.32 -8.40
N PHE A 77 -19.66 -2.58 -8.43
CA PHE A 77 -19.41 -3.37 -7.22
C PHE A 77 -18.38 -2.68 -6.31
N LEU A 78 -17.21 -2.33 -6.84
CA LEU A 78 -16.14 -1.69 -6.08
C LEU A 78 -16.52 -0.31 -5.56
N SER A 79 -17.30 0.47 -6.30
CA SER A 79 -17.81 1.77 -5.82
C SER A 79 -18.76 1.66 -4.62
N GLY A 80 -19.47 0.53 -4.48
CA GLY A 80 -20.31 0.27 -3.30
C GLY A 80 -19.53 -0.34 -2.13
N ALA A 81 -18.48 -1.11 -2.43
CA ALA A 81 -17.66 -1.79 -1.44
C ALA A 81 -16.59 -0.87 -0.81
N ILE A 82 -15.98 0.00 -1.62
CA ILE A 82 -14.97 0.95 -1.18
C ILE A 82 -15.70 2.19 -0.64
N ARG A 83 -16.06 2.16 0.64
CA ARG A 83 -16.58 3.32 1.34
C ARG A 83 -15.41 4.20 1.80
N CYS A 84 -15.42 5.47 1.39
CA CYS A 84 -14.57 6.51 1.94
C CYS A 84 -15.02 6.87 3.36
#